data_AF-A0A9W4S0G1-F1
#
_entry.id   AF-A0A9W4S0G1-F1
#
_cell.length_a   1.000
_cell.length_b   1.000
_cell.length_c   1.000
_cell.angle_alpha   90.00
_cell.angle_beta   90.00
_cell.angle_gamma   90.00
#
_symmetry.space_group_name_H-M   'P 1'
#
loop_
_entity.id
_entity.type
_entity.pdbx_description
1 polymer ?
#
loop_
_entity_poly.entity_id
_entity_poly.type
_entity_poly.pdbx_seq_one_letter_code
_entity_poly.pdbx_strand_id
1 'polypeptide(L)'
;MLTYSPTSSFNRSRPSVTPPAPPCRGRPVKWRRAFFHQSPGEADLSRSRLRSRAARMRLHCCRDAGEEIIEAPHGTWTTYQFSPKNSVKMLSFSRKLISAAYVATILRIAAAWSPPPEYALFASENGHYFQTIDHKPFFWQADTAWFLFNRLTFEEADTYLKDRHGKGFNVVQAVGAHPDSITEPDRLGNPSWIDGDVTRSNLDHWAFVDKVVEHAWEEYGIRIALHPAWGKYVHNDAGVAGFFDAAATRLFGEFVGERYPYVPKIIFGDTNPWWKNKTAMARDYAYGGVRETKLSGEYEVIDYTDVYEAFAEGIVDGEKTALGDEWGKPIDNGLIYQPMVSMHPTNQWFADGPLALSSSFFGNSSWLGFDTSQSGHSDYPPNAPIPWWSCRRGWEPAELMYAVGETTSGKKRPAIENEPHYEGRWNNAKAHLSVWNASDVRIGNWQTAFTGMAGLTYGSNSVWQMTSELYLNAGGGPPIYWTEGIAQPGSAEVQWVKKAILDRGEETYFDRIPAQDIIVGNPGISDARITATRDSKGSWLMVYSPNSTITIDTGSLTGCNVTASWFSPVSGEYTKFDYEQCTGTGVRRFELPVEDGHQDWALVFDAHA
;
A
#
# COMPACT_ATOMS: atom_id res chain seq x y z
N MET A 1 29.48 -36.73 -20.86
CA MET A 1 29.84 -37.78 -21.85
C MET A 1 28.75 -38.84 -21.86
N LEU A 2 28.19 -39.13 -23.05
CA LEU A 2 27.59 -40.37 -23.57
C LEU A 2 26.74 -41.30 -22.66
N THR A 3 25.43 -41.34 -22.99
CA THR A 3 24.45 -42.46 -23.12
C THR A 3 24.63 -43.79 -22.37
N TYR A 4 23.55 -44.31 -21.74
CA TYR A 4 23.05 -45.71 -21.83
C TYR A 4 21.69 -45.92 -21.10
N SER A 5 20.88 -46.88 -21.57
CA SER A 5 19.70 -47.53 -20.93
C SER A 5 19.81 -49.05 -21.18
N PRO A 6 19.03 -50.00 -20.60
CA PRO A 6 18.33 -50.09 -19.29
C PRO A 6 18.54 -51.48 -18.57
N THR A 7 17.82 -51.72 -17.46
CA THR A 7 17.49 -53.00 -16.75
C THR A 7 18.41 -53.57 -15.64
N SER A 8 17.87 -53.72 -14.41
CA SER A 8 17.55 -55.01 -13.78
C SER A 8 17.23 -54.87 -12.27
N SER A 9 16.37 -55.78 -11.81
CA SER A 9 15.76 -55.93 -10.48
C SER A 9 16.66 -56.58 -9.43
N PHE A 10 16.55 -56.19 -8.15
CA PHE A 10 16.71 -57.10 -6.99
C PHE A 10 15.96 -56.59 -5.75
N ASN A 11 15.69 -57.53 -4.83
CA ASN A 11 14.56 -57.62 -3.91
C ASN A 11 15.01 -57.61 -2.43
N ARG A 12 14.06 -57.45 -1.49
CA ARG A 12 14.10 -57.53 0.01
C ARG A 12 14.42 -56.21 0.74
N SER A 13 13.77 -55.80 1.83
CA SER A 13 12.91 -56.47 2.83
C SER A 13 12.10 -55.44 3.64
N ARG A 14 10.84 -55.77 3.98
CA ARG A 14 9.98 -55.04 4.95
C ARG A 14 10.36 -55.36 6.40
N PRO A 15 10.00 -54.48 7.35
CA PRO A 15 9.47 -54.91 8.64
C PRO A 15 7.96 -54.61 8.77
N SER A 16 7.29 -55.56 9.40
CA SER A 16 5.88 -55.61 9.79
C SER A 16 5.56 -54.72 10.99
N VAL A 17 4.41 -54.02 10.96
CA VAL A 17 3.78 -53.43 12.14
C VAL A 17 2.38 -54.05 12.29
N THR A 18 2.12 -54.67 13.45
CA THR A 18 0.81 -55.20 13.87
C THR A 18 -0.03 -54.13 14.60
N PRO A 19 -1.37 -54.19 14.53
CA PRO A 19 -2.29 -53.12 14.97
C PRO A 19 -2.88 -53.34 16.38
N PRO A 20 -3.54 -52.32 16.98
CA PRO A 20 -4.98 -52.42 17.31
C PRO A 20 -5.71 -51.05 17.24
N ALA A 21 -7.03 -50.83 17.29
CA ALA A 21 -8.33 -51.54 17.31
C ALA A 21 -9.44 -50.45 17.08
N PRO A 22 -10.71 -50.78 16.76
CA PRO A 22 -11.72 -49.81 16.30
C PRO A 22 -12.46 -49.08 17.45
N PRO A 23 -13.19 -47.96 17.18
CA PRO A 23 -13.74 -47.11 18.23
C PRO A 23 -15.11 -47.56 18.75
N CYS A 24 -15.28 -47.49 20.08
CA CYS A 24 -16.56 -47.62 20.76
C CYS A 24 -17.32 -46.29 20.79
N ARG A 25 -18.63 -46.34 20.49
CA ARG A 25 -19.58 -45.23 20.67
C ARG A 25 -19.98 -45.09 22.14
N GLY A 26 -20.05 -43.85 22.64
CA GLY A 26 -20.66 -43.49 23.93
C GLY A 26 -20.99 -42.01 24.01
N ARG A 27 -22.23 -41.68 24.39
CA ARG A 27 -22.89 -40.36 24.40
C ARG A 27 -22.55 -39.52 25.68
N PRO A 28 -22.98 -38.24 25.77
CA PRO A 28 -22.25 -37.15 26.44
C PRO A 28 -22.62 -36.94 27.91
N VAL A 29 -21.72 -36.31 28.68
CA VAL A 29 -22.00 -35.84 30.05
C VAL A 29 -21.61 -34.37 30.23
N LYS A 30 -22.56 -33.64 30.84
CA LYS A 30 -22.57 -32.24 31.26
C LYS A 30 -21.41 -31.90 32.21
N TRP A 31 -20.92 -30.66 32.15
CA TRP A 31 -20.21 -30.04 33.27
C TRP A 31 -20.89 -28.74 33.72
N ARG A 32 -21.21 -28.73 35.02
CA ARG A 32 -21.68 -27.59 35.82
C ARG A 32 -20.49 -26.80 36.37
N ARG A 33 -20.69 -25.50 36.55
CA ARG A 33 -19.87 -24.57 37.36
C ARG A 33 -19.90 -24.91 38.85
N ALA A 34 -18.79 -24.64 39.56
CA ALA A 34 -18.68 -23.89 40.83
C ALA A 34 -17.25 -24.08 41.42
N PHE A 35 -16.40 -23.03 41.48
CA PHE A 35 -16.11 -22.12 42.62
C PHE A 35 -15.01 -22.63 43.59
N PHE A 36 -13.95 -21.84 43.83
CA PHE A 36 -13.71 -21.05 45.07
C PHE A 36 -12.30 -20.41 45.16
N HIS A 37 -12.28 -19.15 45.65
CA HIS A 37 -11.30 -18.40 46.50
C HIS A 37 -9.80 -18.24 46.12
N GLN A 38 -9.08 -17.15 46.47
CA GLN A 38 -9.25 -16.08 47.48
C GLN A 38 -8.31 -14.89 47.19
N SER A 39 -8.73 -13.66 47.53
CA SER A 39 -7.91 -12.42 47.66
C SER A 39 -7.30 -12.32 49.09
N PRO A 40 -6.48 -11.30 49.48
CA PRO A 40 -6.97 -9.93 49.75
C PRO A 40 -5.97 -8.74 49.57
N GLY A 41 -6.49 -7.51 49.61
CA GLY A 41 -5.74 -6.26 49.78
C GLY A 41 -6.61 -5.02 49.56
N GLU A 42 -7.13 -4.45 50.66
CA GLU A 42 -8.14 -3.38 50.76
C GLU A 42 -7.61 -1.95 50.54
N ALA A 43 -8.47 -1.06 50.01
CA ALA A 43 -8.74 0.26 50.61
C ALA A 43 -10.06 0.88 50.06
N ASP A 44 -10.92 1.26 51.02
CA ASP A 44 -12.29 1.80 50.99
C ASP A 44 -12.32 3.27 50.49
N LEU A 45 -13.34 3.81 49.80
CA LEU A 45 -14.53 4.43 50.43
C LEU A 45 -15.64 4.86 49.44
N SER A 46 -16.87 4.47 49.81
CA SER A 46 -18.20 5.13 49.65
C SER A 46 -18.79 5.44 48.26
N ARG A 47 -19.78 4.65 47.78
CA ARG A 47 -21.27 4.79 47.89
C ARG A 47 -21.84 6.01 47.10
N SER A 48 -22.70 5.82 46.09
CA SER A 48 -24.10 5.40 46.29
C SER A 48 -24.85 5.01 44.99
N ARG A 49 -25.49 3.83 45.08
CA ARG A 49 -26.74 3.31 44.48
C ARG A 49 -27.48 4.14 43.40
N LEU A 50 -27.84 3.50 42.29
CA LEU A 50 -29.20 2.97 42.05
C LEU A 50 -29.28 2.10 40.78
N ARG A 51 -30.19 1.13 40.86
CA ARG A 51 -30.42 0.01 39.94
C ARG A 51 -31.24 0.43 38.71
N SER A 52 -30.99 -0.18 37.56
CA SER A 52 -32.02 -0.41 36.54
C SER A 52 -31.99 -1.86 36.06
N ARG A 53 -33.17 -2.47 36.09
CA ARG A 53 -33.48 -3.84 35.68
C ARG A 53 -33.71 -3.89 34.18
N ALA A 54 -33.26 -4.98 33.56
CA ALA A 54 -33.68 -5.41 32.23
C ALA A 54 -35.16 -5.81 32.20
N ALA A 55 -35.83 -5.53 31.09
CA ALA A 55 -37.02 -6.26 30.65
C ALA A 55 -36.96 -6.47 29.13
N ARG A 56 -37.10 -7.74 28.74
CA ARG A 56 -37.19 -8.26 27.37
C ARG A 56 -38.51 -7.81 26.72
N MET A 57 -38.50 -7.53 25.43
CA MET A 57 -39.70 -7.50 24.59
C MET A 57 -39.65 -8.61 23.54
N ARG A 58 -40.73 -9.39 23.47
CA ARG A 58 -41.00 -10.40 22.43
C ARG A 58 -41.68 -9.72 21.25
N LEU A 59 -41.29 -10.10 20.04
CA LEU A 59 -41.98 -9.79 18.79
C LEU A 59 -43.29 -10.59 18.66
N HIS A 60 -44.34 -9.92 18.21
CA HIS A 60 -45.47 -10.51 17.49
C HIS A 60 -45.81 -9.60 16.30
N CYS A 61 -45.90 -10.21 15.12
CA CYS A 61 -46.44 -9.62 13.91
C CYS A 61 -47.96 -9.51 13.99
N CYS A 62 -48.53 -8.41 13.50
CA CYS A 62 -49.74 -8.42 12.67
C CYS A 62 -49.86 -7.12 11.87
N ARG A 63 -50.60 -7.24 10.77
CA ARG A 63 -50.66 -6.42 9.55
C ARG A 63 -51.56 -5.17 9.63
N ASP A 64 -51.26 -4.26 8.70
CA ASP A 64 -52.10 -3.34 7.91
C ASP A 64 -52.78 -2.10 8.53
N ALA A 65 -52.46 -0.98 7.87
CA ALA A 65 -53.27 0.20 7.50
C ALA A 65 -53.89 1.09 8.59
N GLY A 66 -53.53 2.37 8.55
CA GLY A 66 -54.30 3.46 9.17
C GLY A 66 -53.39 4.58 9.66
N GLU A 67 -53.44 5.74 9.00
CA GLU A 67 -52.89 6.99 9.50
C GLU A 67 -53.48 7.32 10.88
N GLU A 68 -52.63 7.62 11.86
CA GLU A 68 -53.06 8.38 13.03
C GLU A 68 -51.91 9.24 13.57
N ILE A 69 -52.22 10.52 13.70
CA ILE A 69 -51.40 11.61 14.22
C ILE A 69 -51.50 11.55 15.75
N ILE A 70 -50.38 11.59 16.48
CA ILE A 70 -50.35 11.88 17.91
C ILE A 70 -49.33 12.97 18.22
N GLU A 71 -49.83 13.93 19.01
CA GLU A 71 -49.25 15.19 19.48
C GLU A 71 -47.94 15.05 20.28
N ALA A 72 -47.07 16.04 20.09
CA ALA A 72 -46.00 16.38 21.02
C ALA A 72 -46.54 17.30 22.14
N PRO A 73 -46.17 17.08 23.41
CA PRO A 73 -46.52 18.01 24.47
C PRO A 73 -45.55 19.20 24.50
N HIS A 74 -46.11 20.38 24.79
CA HIS A 74 -45.46 21.66 25.12
C HIS A 74 -45.20 22.67 23.96
N GLY A 75 -46.30 23.24 23.45
CA GLY A 75 -46.64 24.65 23.73
C GLY A 75 -45.78 25.77 23.15
N THR A 76 -46.21 26.33 22.01
CA THR A 76 -46.63 27.74 21.85
C THR A 76 -47.10 27.95 20.40
N TRP A 77 -48.34 28.40 20.21
CA TRP A 77 -48.90 28.79 18.91
C TRP A 77 -49.32 30.25 18.95
N THR A 78 -48.94 31.01 17.92
CA THR A 78 -49.49 32.35 17.63
C THR A 78 -50.35 32.24 16.37
N THR A 79 -51.63 32.54 16.51
CA THR A 79 -52.66 32.53 15.46
C THR A 79 -52.55 33.73 14.51
N TYR A 80 -52.75 33.50 13.21
CA TYR A 80 -53.13 34.56 12.26
C TYR A 80 -54.42 34.18 11.52
N GLN A 81 -55.44 35.04 11.64
CA GLN A 81 -56.69 35.00 10.89
C GLN A 81 -56.49 35.64 9.50
N PHE A 82 -57.07 35.03 8.46
CA PHE A 82 -57.23 35.64 7.14
C PHE A 82 -58.60 36.31 7.02
N SER A 83 -58.63 37.48 6.38
CA SER A 83 -59.83 38.12 5.83
C SER A 83 -59.51 38.75 4.47
N PRO A 84 -60.37 38.62 3.44
CA PRO A 84 -60.10 39.08 2.09
C PRO A 84 -60.73 40.46 1.82
N LYS A 85 -60.02 41.34 1.12
CA LYS A 85 -60.52 42.24 0.05
C LYS A 85 -59.57 43.41 -0.25
N ASN A 86 -59.35 43.61 -1.56
CA ASN A 86 -59.29 44.89 -2.29
C ASN A 86 -58.02 45.17 -3.12
N SER A 87 -58.18 44.94 -4.42
CA SER A 87 -57.88 45.82 -5.56
C SER A 87 -56.49 46.46 -5.68
N VAL A 88 -55.80 45.98 -6.71
CA VAL A 88 -54.62 46.54 -7.36
C VAL A 88 -54.84 48.00 -7.80
N LYS A 89 -53.92 48.89 -7.41
CA LYS A 89 -53.63 50.12 -8.15
C LYS A 89 -52.14 50.15 -8.50
N MET A 90 -51.89 50.12 -9.80
CA MET A 90 -50.57 50.27 -10.42
C MET A 90 -50.20 51.76 -10.40
N LEU A 91 -49.13 52.11 -9.71
CA LEU A 91 -48.49 53.42 -9.79
C LEU A 91 -47.00 53.20 -10.01
N SER A 92 -46.55 53.51 -11.23
CA SER A 92 -45.16 53.53 -11.63
C SER A 92 -44.42 54.61 -10.84
N PHE A 93 -43.39 54.22 -10.09
CA PHE A 93 -42.33 55.14 -9.70
C PHE A 93 -40.96 54.52 -9.94
N SER A 94 -40.07 55.42 -10.32
CA SER A 94 -38.80 55.27 -11.00
C SER A 94 -37.71 54.57 -10.21
N ARG A 95 -36.89 53.84 -10.96
CA ARG A 95 -35.55 53.32 -10.65
C ARG A 95 -34.72 54.26 -9.77
N LYS A 96 -34.29 53.76 -8.61
CA LYS A 96 -32.89 53.66 -8.14
C LYS A 96 -32.91 53.40 -6.63
N LEU A 97 -32.00 52.52 -6.18
CA LEU A 97 -31.68 52.20 -4.79
C LEU A 97 -32.65 51.26 -4.06
N ILE A 98 -32.63 49.98 -4.41
CA ILE A 98 -32.90 48.91 -3.44
C ILE A 98 -31.79 47.85 -3.57
N SER A 99 -30.83 48.00 -2.66
CA SER A 99 -30.14 46.96 -1.89
C SER A 99 -29.69 45.70 -2.63
N ALA A 100 -28.44 45.78 -3.07
CA ALA A 100 -27.55 44.71 -3.50
C ALA A 100 -27.21 43.71 -2.36
N ALA A 101 -28.22 43.07 -1.76
CA ALA A 101 -28.04 42.09 -0.68
C ALA A 101 -28.69 40.72 -0.98
N TYR A 102 -29.17 40.47 -2.21
CA TYR A 102 -29.92 39.23 -2.53
C TYR A 102 -29.56 38.54 -3.86
N VAL A 103 -28.35 38.77 -4.41
CA VAL A 103 -27.83 38.00 -5.57
C VAL A 103 -26.33 37.67 -5.41
N ALA A 104 -25.89 37.35 -4.20
CA ALA A 104 -24.54 36.84 -3.98
C ALA A 104 -24.57 35.59 -3.09
N THR A 105 -25.40 34.62 -3.46
CA THR A 105 -25.00 33.22 -3.24
C THR A 105 -23.95 32.92 -4.30
N ILE A 106 -22.75 33.44 -4.08
CA ILE A 106 -21.56 32.97 -4.79
C ILE A 106 -21.46 31.51 -4.35
N LEU A 107 -21.81 30.60 -5.25
CA LEU A 107 -21.23 29.27 -5.29
C LEU A 107 -19.72 29.50 -5.20
N ARG A 108 -19.16 29.44 -3.99
CA ARG A 108 -17.73 29.22 -3.82
C ARG A 108 -17.53 27.77 -4.22
N ILE A 109 -17.56 27.50 -5.53
CA ILE A 109 -16.73 26.45 -6.07
C ILE A 109 -15.33 27.01 -5.79
N ALA A 110 -14.73 26.62 -4.68
CA ALA A 110 -13.28 26.70 -4.60
C ALA A 110 -12.81 25.95 -5.84
N ALA A 111 -12.12 26.64 -6.74
CA ALA A 111 -11.54 25.99 -7.89
C ALA A 111 -10.70 24.83 -7.34
N ALA A 112 -10.94 23.62 -7.85
CA ALA A 112 -10.11 22.48 -7.48
C ALA A 112 -8.65 22.87 -7.72
N TRP A 113 -7.76 22.51 -6.79
CA TRP A 113 -6.34 22.75 -6.99
C TRP A 113 -5.90 22.02 -8.26
N SER A 114 -5.18 22.72 -9.14
CA SER A 114 -4.63 22.15 -10.36
C SER A 114 -3.18 21.78 -10.09
N PRO A 115 -2.83 20.48 -10.01
CA PRO A 115 -1.45 20.06 -9.83
C PRO A 115 -0.55 20.67 -10.92
N PRO A 116 0.60 21.24 -10.56
CA PRO A 116 1.48 21.86 -11.53
C PRO A 116 2.30 20.80 -12.29
N PRO A 117 2.81 21.07 -13.51
CA PRO A 117 3.60 20.10 -14.29
C PRO A 117 4.83 19.53 -13.56
N GLU A 118 5.42 20.28 -12.62
CA GLU A 118 6.54 19.87 -11.78
C GLU A 118 6.18 18.71 -10.83
N TYR A 119 4.88 18.48 -10.60
CA TYR A 119 4.40 17.31 -9.87
C TYR A 119 4.66 16.01 -10.65
N ALA A 120 4.69 16.07 -11.98
CA ALA A 120 4.82 14.91 -12.84
C ALA A 120 6.10 14.12 -12.58
N LEU A 121 5.98 12.80 -12.66
CA LEU A 121 7.10 11.88 -12.71
C LEU A 121 7.18 11.25 -14.10
N PHE A 122 8.39 10.93 -14.53
CA PHE A 122 8.69 10.31 -15.81
C PHE A 122 9.52 9.05 -15.56
N ALA A 123 9.40 8.06 -16.45
CA ALA A 123 10.38 6.98 -16.48
C ALA A 123 11.72 7.55 -17.01
N SER A 124 12.83 7.11 -16.43
CA SER A 124 14.17 7.39 -16.92
C SER A 124 14.39 6.79 -18.30
N GLU A 125 15.41 7.24 -19.02
CA GLU A 125 15.73 6.74 -20.36
C GLU A 125 16.01 5.23 -20.38
N ASN A 126 16.65 4.69 -19.34
CA ASN A 126 16.87 3.25 -19.19
C ASN A 126 15.59 2.47 -18.81
N GLY A 127 14.50 3.17 -18.51
CA GLY A 127 13.18 2.63 -18.18
C GLY A 127 13.01 2.05 -16.78
N HIS A 128 14.03 2.06 -15.91
CA HIS A 128 13.98 1.39 -14.60
C HIS A 128 13.73 2.28 -13.40
N TYR A 129 13.85 3.60 -13.57
CA TYR A 129 13.81 4.55 -12.47
C TYR A 129 12.88 5.72 -12.77
N PHE A 130 12.47 6.44 -11.73
CA PHE A 130 11.74 7.68 -11.91
C PHE A 130 12.71 8.85 -12.05
N GLN A 131 12.29 9.84 -12.81
CA GLN A 131 12.92 11.14 -12.91
C GLN A 131 11.89 12.26 -12.83
N THR A 132 12.33 13.43 -12.37
CA THR A 132 11.51 14.64 -12.40
C THR A 132 11.49 15.25 -13.79
N ILE A 133 10.67 16.29 -13.97
CA ILE A 133 10.62 17.12 -15.18
C ILE A 133 11.99 17.67 -15.62
N ASP A 134 12.95 17.81 -14.70
CA ASP A 134 14.31 18.30 -14.94
C ASP A 134 15.34 17.19 -15.18
N HIS A 135 14.89 15.97 -15.49
CA HIS A 135 15.75 14.78 -15.65
C HIS A 135 16.56 14.41 -14.40
N LYS A 136 16.15 14.90 -13.23
CA LYS A 136 16.80 14.56 -11.96
C LYS A 136 16.28 13.23 -11.42
N PRO A 137 17.15 12.39 -10.80
CA PRO A 137 16.74 11.20 -10.09
C PRO A 137 15.59 11.43 -9.11
N PHE A 138 14.57 10.57 -9.18
CA PHE A 138 13.52 10.52 -8.17
C PHE A 138 13.48 9.11 -7.53
N PHE A 139 14.18 8.95 -6.40
CA PHE A 139 14.02 7.75 -5.58
C PHE A 139 12.69 7.84 -4.82
N TRP A 140 11.76 6.94 -5.12
CA TRP A 140 10.46 6.89 -4.47
C TRP A 140 10.62 6.39 -3.03
N GLN A 141 10.40 7.25 -2.03
CA GLN A 141 10.42 6.89 -0.62
C GLN A 141 9.06 7.23 -0.03
N ALA A 142 8.19 6.22 -0.01
CA ALA A 142 6.80 6.36 0.38
C ALA A 142 6.54 5.93 1.83
N ASP A 143 5.57 6.56 2.46
CA ASP A 143 4.83 6.00 3.60
C ASP A 143 3.40 5.60 3.18
N THR A 144 2.79 4.73 3.97
CA THR A 144 1.43 4.24 3.78
C THR A 144 0.45 4.87 4.78
N ALA A 145 -0.45 5.70 4.29
CA ALA A 145 -1.48 6.38 5.07
C ALA A 145 -2.87 6.21 4.42
N TRP A 146 -3.32 4.96 4.31
CA TRP A 146 -4.54 4.62 3.58
C TRP A 146 -5.74 5.49 3.94
N PHE A 147 -5.96 5.75 5.22
CA PHE A 147 -7.13 6.51 5.68
C PHE A 147 -6.86 7.99 5.99
N LEU A 148 -5.80 8.55 5.39
CA LEU A 148 -5.41 9.97 5.54
C LEU A 148 -6.60 10.92 5.33
N PHE A 149 -7.33 10.78 4.23
CA PHE A 149 -8.40 11.72 3.85
C PHE A 149 -9.71 11.50 4.61
N ASN A 150 -9.94 10.31 5.18
CA ASN A 150 -11.22 9.98 5.81
C ASN A 150 -11.19 10.20 7.32
N ARG A 151 -10.04 9.93 7.96
CA ARG A 151 -9.97 9.87 9.43
C ARG A 151 -9.26 11.04 10.10
N LEU A 152 -8.47 11.80 9.34
CA LEU A 152 -7.78 12.97 9.87
C LEU A 152 -8.52 14.27 9.55
N THR A 153 -8.48 15.22 10.48
CA THR A 153 -8.73 16.63 10.14
C THR A 153 -7.55 17.19 9.35
N PHE A 154 -7.67 18.42 8.83
CA PHE A 154 -6.57 19.06 8.12
C PHE A 154 -5.34 19.25 9.02
N GLU A 155 -5.53 19.63 10.28
CA GLU A 155 -4.44 19.86 11.25
C GLU A 155 -3.75 18.54 11.66
N GLU A 156 -4.52 17.47 11.76
CA GLU A 156 -3.98 16.12 11.99
C GLU A 156 -3.18 15.64 10.77
N ALA A 157 -3.68 15.89 9.55
CA ALA A 157 -2.98 15.61 8.31
C ALA A 157 -1.67 16.41 8.18
N ASP A 158 -1.68 17.71 8.51
CA ASP A 158 -0.46 18.53 8.58
C ASP A 158 0.56 17.95 9.57
N THR A 159 0.10 17.56 10.77
CA THR A 159 0.97 16.94 11.78
C THR A 159 1.64 15.67 11.26
N TYR A 160 0.88 14.81 10.58
CA TYR A 160 1.40 13.61 9.93
C TYR A 160 2.41 13.95 8.83
N LEU A 161 2.04 14.82 7.88
CA LEU A 161 2.88 15.18 6.73
C LEU A 161 4.19 15.84 7.15
N LYS A 162 4.15 16.72 8.16
CA LYS A 162 5.34 17.35 8.75
C LYS A 162 6.34 16.33 9.30
N ASP A 163 5.83 15.31 9.99
CA ASP A 163 6.68 14.24 10.51
C ASP A 163 7.31 13.42 9.37
N ARG A 164 6.53 13.09 8.34
CA ARG A 164 7.03 12.38 7.15
C ARG A 164 8.11 13.18 6.42
N HIS A 165 7.90 14.48 6.24
CA HIS A 165 8.88 15.40 5.68
C HIS A 165 10.19 15.37 6.48
N GLY A 166 10.12 15.46 7.81
CA GLY A 166 11.28 15.39 8.70
C GLY A 166 12.07 14.07 8.65
N LYS A 167 11.46 13.02 8.10
CA LYS A 167 12.06 11.68 7.91
C LYS A 167 12.40 11.36 6.45
N GLY A 168 12.41 12.37 5.58
CA GLY A 168 12.88 12.25 4.20
C GLY A 168 11.90 11.55 3.24
N PHE A 169 10.68 11.24 3.68
CA PHE A 169 9.62 10.76 2.79
C PHE A 169 9.30 11.84 1.76
N ASN A 170 9.22 11.43 0.50
CA ASN A 170 8.85 12.30 -0.62
C ASN A 170 7.59 11.81 -1.34
N VAL A 171 7.03 10.68 -0.89
CA VAL A 171 5.75 10.16 -1.34
C VAL A 171 4.91 9.74 -0.14
N VAL A 172 3.59 9.89 -0.22
CA VAL A 172 2.63 9.27 0.70
C VAL A 172 1.55 8.59 -0.13
N GLN A 173 1.30 7.31 0.14
CA GLN A 173 0.18 6.59 -0.47
C GLN A 173 -1.08 6.78 0.38
N ALA A 174 -2.16 7.24 -0.22
CA ALA A 174 -3.43 7.52 0.47
C ALA A 174 -4.63 7.19 -0.42
N VAL A 175 -5.73 6.73 0.21
CA VAL A 175 -6.93 6.29 -0.52
C VAL A 175 -7.97 7.39 -0.53
N GLY A 176 -8.40 7.83 -1.73
CA GLY A 176 -9.50 8.79 -1.89
C GLY A 176 -10.81 8.23 -1.36
N ALA A 177 -11.21 7.05 -1.87
CA ALA A 177 -12.35 6.31 -1.35
C ALA A 177 -11.93 4.97 -0.72
N HIS A 178 -11.76 4.96 0.60
CA HIS A 178 -11.41 3.79 1.40
C HIS A 178 -12.53 2.72 1.43
N PRO A 179 -12.29 1.49 1.93
CA PRO A 179 -13.24 0.36 1.84
C PRO A 179 -14.64 0.59 2.40
N ASP A 180 -14.82 1.59 3.26
CA ASP A 180 -16.10 1.85 3.95
C ASP A 180 -16.66 3.26 3.63
N SER A 181 -16.12 3.98 2.64
CA SER A 181 -16.52 5.35 2.23
C SER A 181 -17.99 5.55 1.89
N ILE A 182 -18.73 4.48 1.56
CA ILE A 182 -20.20 4.57 1.36
C ILE A 182 -20.92 4.78 2.70
N THR A 183 -20.36 4.25 3.80
CA THR A 183 -20.98 4.24 5.14
C THR A 183 -20.23 5.07 6.17
N GLU A 184 -18.94 5.36 5.95
CA GLU A 184 -18.06 6.15 6.81
C GLU A 184 -17.65 7.42 6.05
N PRO A 185 -18.25 8.59 6.36
CA PRO A 185 -17.84 9.84 5.75
C PRO A 185 -16.49 10.30 6.31
N ASP A 186 -15.88 11.31 5.67
CA ASP A 186 -14.73 12.00 6.22
C ASP A 186 -15.04 12.75 7.54
N ARG A 187 -14.02 13.34 8.15
CA ARG A 187 -14.14 14.10 9.40
C ARG A 187 -15.06 15.32 9.33
N LEU A 188 -15.41 15.78 8.13
CA LEU A 188 -16.37 16.87 7.90
C LEU A 188 -17.79 16.35 7.66
N GLY A 189 -17.99 15.03 7.63
CA GLY A 189 -19.28 14.39 7.40
C GLY A 189 -19.61 14.17 5.92
N ASN A 190 -18.64 14.30 5.02
CA ASN A 190 -18.85 14.11 3.59
C ASN A 190 -18.48 12.68 3.16
N PRO A 191 -19.42 11.87 2.62
CA PRO A 191 -19.08 10.60 1.99
C PRO A 191 -18.35 10.85 0.66
N SER A 192 -17.59 9.87 0.16
CA SER A 192 -16.85 10.02 -1.11
C SER A 192 -17.76 10.10 -2.34
N TRP A 193 -18.98 9.56 -2.24
CA TRP A 193 -20.02 9.58 -3.28
C TRP A 193 -21.38 9.98 -2.72
N ILE A 194 -22.22 10.56 -3.57
CA ILE A 194 -23.57 11.02 -3.24
C ILE A 194 -24.53 9.82 -3.28
N ASP A 195 -25.31 9.63 -2.22
CA ASP A 195 -26.31 8.54 -2.08
C ASP A 195 -25.72 7.11 -2.26
N GLY A 196 -24.40 6.94 -2.12
CA GLY A 196 -23.70 5.67 -2.36
C GLY A 196 -23.55 5.29 -3.85
N ASP A 197 -23.89 6.19 -4.77
CA ASP A 197 -23.73 6.00 -6.21
C ASP A 197 -22.30 6.34 -6.65
N VAL A 198 -21.51 5.32 -6.98
CA VAL A 198 -20.09 5.47 -7.36
C VAL A 198 -19.86 6.27 -8.64
N THR A 199 -20.91 6.58 -9.40
CA THR A 199 -20.86 7.49 -10.57
C THR A 199 -21.04 8.95 -10.20
N ARG A 200 -21.40 9.25 -8.94
CA ARG A 200 -21.71 10.59 -8.43
C ARG A 200 -20.74 10.98 -7.33
N SER A 201 -19.51 11.34 -7.71
CA SER A 201 -18.48 11.85 -6.78
C SER A 201 -18.99 13.04 -5.96
N ASN A 202 -18.74 13.02 -4.65
CA ASN A 202 -19.10 14.13 -3.76
C ASN A 202 -17.98 15.18 -3.72
N LEU A 203 -18.21 16.33 -4.37
CA LEU A 203 -17.18 17.36 -4.52
C LEU A 203 -16.69 17.96 -3.19
N ASP A 204 -17.48 17.93 -2.11
CA ASP A 204 -17.04 18.45 -0.81
C ASP A 204 -15.97 17.55 -0.18
N HIS A 205 -16.12 16.22 -0.32
CA HIS A 205 -15.10 15.26 0.09
C HIS A 205 -13.83 15.42 -0.74
N TRP A 206 -13.97 15.49 -2.07
CA TRP A 206 -12.83 15.65 -2.96
C TRP A 206 -12.16 17.03 -2.84
N ALA A 207 -12.86 18.07 -2.39
CA ALA A 207 -12.23 19.35 -2.04
C ALA A 207 -11.33 19.24 -0.79
N PHE A 208 -11.67 18.37 0.17
CA PHE A 208 -10.76 18.07 1.28
C PHE A 208 -9.52 17.31 0.81
N VAL A 209 -9.70 16.34 -0.11
CA VAL A 209 -8.59 15.64 -0.76
C VAL A 209 -7.66 16.65 -1.47
N ASP A 210 -8.20 17.55 -2.29
CA ASP A 210 -7.42 18.60 -2.97
C ASP A 210 -6.56 19.38 -1.98
N LYS A 211 -7.18 19.86 -0.89
CA LYS A 211 -6.51 20.68 0.12
C LYS A 211 -5.32 19.95 0.76
N VAL A 212 -5.46 18.65 1.04
CA VAL A 212 -4.37 17.86 1.63
C VAL A 212 -3.28 17.54 0.60
N VAL A 213 -3.65 17.25 -0.65
CA VAL A 213 -2.69 16.98 -1.74
C VAL A 213 -1.86 18.23 -2.06
N GLU A 214 -2.51 19.39 -2.19
CA GLU A 214 -1.88 20.70 -2.37
C GLU A 214 -0.93 21.00 -1.23
N HIS A 215 -1.39 20.86 0.02
CA HIS A 215 -0.59 21.13 1.21
C HIS A 215 0.64 20.21 1.32
N ALA A 216 0.49 18.92 1.04
CA ALA A 216 1.61 17.98 1.04
C ALA A 216 2.70 18.40 0.04
N TRP A 217 2.29 18.93 -1.11
CA TRP A 217 3.21 19.40 -2.16
C TRP A 217 3.85 20.73 -1.83
N GLU A 218 3.05 21.77 -1.58
CA GLU A 218 3.53 23.15 -1.46
C GLU A 218 4.37 23.37 -0.20
N GLU A 219 3.97 22.77 0.92
CA GLU A 219 4.66 22.98 2.20
C GLU A 219 5.79 21.99 2.45
N TYR A 220 5.65 20.76 1.95
CA TYR A 220 6.55 19.66 2.32
C TYR A 220 7.27 18.98 1.15
N GLY A 221 6.93 19.32 -0.10
CA GLY A 221 7.49 18.67 -1.29
C GLY A 221 7.14 17.17 -1.38
N ILE A 222 6.08 16.74 -0.70
CA ILE A 222 5.59 15.36 -0.69
C ILE A 222 4.57 15.19 -1.81
N ARG A 223 4.78 14.18 -2.67
CA ARG A 223 3.78 13.74 -3.63
C ARG A 223 2.82 12.76 -2.96
N ILE A 224 1.53 12.95 -3.14
CA ILE A 224 0.54 11.93 -2.89
C ILE A 224 0.54 10.95 -4.08
N ALA A 225 0.71 9.67 -3.80
CA ALA A 225 0.35 8.60 -4.72
C ALA A 225 -1.11 8.22 -4.41
N LEU A 226 -2.02 8.67 -5.26
CA LEU A 226 -3.46 8.53 -5.00
C LEU A 226 -3.90 7.11 -5.34
N HIS A 227 -4.46 6.40 -4.36
CA HIS A 227 -5.32 5.25 -4.61
C HIS A 227 -6.75 5.75 -4.72
N PRO A 228 -7.33 5.92 -5.93
CA PRO A 228 -8.56 6.70 -6.02
C PRO A 228 -9.75 6.01 -5.34
N ALA A 229 -9.82 4.69 -5.39
CA ALA A 229 -10.77 3.88 -4.63
C ALA A 229 -10.18 2.51 -4.28
N TRP A 230 -10.68 1.86 -3.24
CA TRP A 230 -10.23 0.51 -2.83
C TRP A 230 -10.85 -0.63 -3.68
N GLY A 231 -10.22 -1.80 -3.67
CA GLY A 231 -10.65 -2.97 -4.46
C GLY A 231 -12.00 -3.56 -4.09
N LYS A 232 -12.46 -3.34 -2.85
CA LYS A 232 -13.74 -3.85 -2.32
C LYS A 232 -14.95 -3.39 -3.16
N TYR A 233 -14.81 -2.27 -3.87
CA TYR A 233 -15.85 -1.76 -4.76
C TYR A 233 -15.94 -2.53 -6.09
N VAL A 234 -14.90 -3.28 -6.49
CA VAL A 234 -14.94 -4.18 -7.66
C VAL A 234 -15.65 -5.48 -7.30
N HIS A 235 -15.24 -6.12 -6.21
CA HIS A 235 -15.88 -7.32 -5.67
C HIS A 235 -15.51 -7.53 -4.19
N ASN A 236 -16.24 -8.40 -3.51
CA ASN A 236 -15.89 -8.82 -2.15
C ASN A 236 -15.05 -10.11 -2.13
N ASP A 237 -14.65 -10.58 -0.93
CA ASP A 237 -13.86 -11.82 -0.76
C ASP A 237 -14.56 -13.08 -1.31
N ALA A 238 -15.89 -13.10 -1.34
CA ALA A 238 -16.65 -14.22 -1.91
C ALA A 238 -16.70 -14.18 -3.45
N GLY A 239 -16.12 -13.14 -4.07
CA GLY A 239 -16.15 -12.90 -5.52
C GLY A 239 -17.46 -12.30 -6.01
N VAL A 240 -18.33 -11.82 -5.12
CA VAL A 240 -19.56 -11.13 -5.53
C VAL A 240 -19.20 -9.73 -5.99
N ALA A 241 -19.63 -9.37 -7.20
CA ALA A 241 -19.42 -8.05 -7.78
C ALA A 241 -19.89 -6.93 -6.84
N GLY A 242 -19.11 -5.85 -6.81
CA GLY A 242 -19.38 -4.65 -6.04
C GLY A 242 -20.14 -3.60 -6.86
N PHE A 243 -19.86 -2.33 -6.58
CA PHE A 243 -20.51 -1.19 -7.21
C PHE A 243 -19.82 -0.74 -8.50
N PHE A 244 -18.57 -1.16 -8.72
CA PHE A 244 -17.80 -0.84 -9.92
C PHE A 244 -17.94 -1.93 -10.98
N ASP A 245 -18.72 -1.63 -12.02
CA ASP A 245 -18.59 -2.24 -13.33
C ASP A 245 -17.77 -1.34 -14.27
N ALA A 246 -17.43 -1.83 -15.46
CA ALA A 246 -16.59 -1.09 -16.41
C ALA A 246 -17.15 0.30 -16.77
N ALA A 247 -18.47 0.46 -16.89
CA ALA A 247 -19.08 1.74 -17.26
C ALA A 247 -18.99 2.76 -16.11
N ALA A 248 -19.36 2.36 -14.90
CA ALA A 248 -19.27 3.21 -13.72
C ALA A 248 -17.81 3.57 -13.40
N THR A 249 -16.90 2.62 -13.56
CA THR A 249 -15.48 2.82 -13.31
C THR A 249 -14.83 3.74 -14.35
N ARG A 250 -15.24 3.69 -15.62
CA ARG A 250 -14.78 4.64 -16.65
C ARG A 250 -15.11 6.08 -16.26
N LEU A 251 -16.36 6.35 -15.89
CA LEU A 251 -16.81 7.69 -15.46
C LEU A 251 -16.05 8.19 -14.24
N PHE A 252 -15.81 7.30 -13.26
CA PHE A 252 -15.02 7.65 -12.09
C PHE A 252 -13.55 7.91 -12.44
N GLY A 253 -12.98 7.13 -13.36
CA GLY A 253 -11.65 7.35 -13.92
C GLY A 253 -11.50 8.72 -14.58
N GLU A 254 -12.46 9.11 -15.42
CA GLU A 254 -12.47 10.43 -16.08
C GLU A 254 -12.50 11.56 -15.05
N PHE A 255 -13.36 11.46 -14.03
CA PHE A 255 -13.39 12.42 -12.93
C PHE A 255 -12.04 12.54 -12.21
N VAL A 256 -11.41 11.41 -11.86
CA VAL A 256 -10.12 11.39 -11.16
C VAL A 256 -9.00 11.96 -12.05
N GLY A 257 -8.94 11.57 -13.31
CA GLY A 257 -7.94 12.03 -14.27
C GLY A 257 -8.05 13.53 -14.53
N GLU A 258 -9.28 14.03 -14.74
CA GLU A 258 -9.51 15.45 -14.99
C GLU A 258 -9.17 16.30 -13.76
N ARG A 259 -9.49 15.80 -12.56
CA ARG A 259 -9.27 16.54 -11.31
C ARG A 259 -7.81 16.55 -10.87
N TYR A 260 -7.06 15.48 -11.13
CA TYR A 260 -5.71 15.29 -10.59
C TYR A 260 -4.68 14.97 -11.68
N PRO A 261 -4.51 15.78 -12.75
CA PRO A 261 -3.44 15.54 -13.73
C PRO A 261 -2.07 15.48 -13.04
N TYR A 262 -1.09 14.77 -13.62
CA TYR A 262 0.28 14.64 -13.09
C TYR A 262 0.46 13.85 -11.80
N VAL A 263 -0.55 13.76 -10.94
CA VAL A 263 -0.50 12.98 -9.68
C VAL A 263 -0.33 11.49 -10.00
N PRO A 264 0.62 10.73 -9.41
CA PRO A 264 0.68 9.29 -9.60
C PRO A 264 -0.58 8.59 -9.07
N LYS A 265 -1.14 7.64 -9.82
CA LYS A 265 -2.29 6.83 -9.38
C LYS A 265 -1.95 5.36 -9.28
N ILE A 266 -2.47 4.72 -8.25
CA ILE A 266 -2.45 3.26 -8.10
C ILE A 266 -3.90 2.81 -7.99
N ILE A 267 -4.43 2.23 -9.07
CA ILE A 267 -5.84 1.87 -9.14
C ILE A 267 -6.13 0.67 -8.23
N PHE A 268 -7.25 0.79 -7.51
CA PHE A 268 -7.71 -0.20 -6.55
C PHE A 268 -6.70 -0.46 -5.42
N GLY A 269 -7.07 -1.39 -4.52
CA GLY A 269 -6.30 -1.72 -3.33
C GLY A 269 -6.66 -3.11 -2.84
N ASP A 270 -5.65 -3.92 -2.52
CA ASP A 270 -5.79 -5.28 -1.98
C ASP A 270 -6.78 -6.14 -2.80
N THR A 271 -6.62 -6.16 -4.12
CA THR A 271 -7.42 -6.99 -5.03
C THR A 271 -6.65 -7.37 -6.29
N ASN A 272 -7.09 -8.41 -7.01
CA ASN A 272 -6.52 -8.83 -8.29
C ASN A 272 -7.62 -8.89 -9.37
N PRO A 273 -7.33 -8.66 -10.66
CA PRO A 273 -8.33 -8.69 -11.73
C PRO A 273 -8.94 -10.09 -11.91
N TRP A 274 -8.13 -11.13 -11.72
CA TRP A 274 -8.59 -12.50 -11.75
C TRP A 274 -8.89 -12.96 -10.33
N TRP A 275 -10.16 -13.21 -10.02
CA TRP A 275 -10.61 -13.53 -8.68
C TRP A 275 -11.32 -14.88 -8.58
N LYS A 276 -11.04 -15.61 -7.51
CA LYS A 276 -11.78 -16.82 -7.09
C LYS A 276 -12.41 -16.55 -5.73
N ASN A 277 -13.42 -17.34 -5.35
CA ASN A 277 -14.06 -17.22 -4.03
C ASN A 277 -13.07 -17.51 -2.88
N LYS A 278 -12.42 -16.45 -2.38
CA LYS A 278 -11.39 -16.48 -1.34
C LYS A 278 -11.92 -17.07 -0.03
N THR A 279 -13.16 -16.75 0.33
CA THR A 279 -13.81 -17.29 1.55
C THR A 279 -13.95 -18.82 1.49
N ALA A 280 -14.37 -19.37 0.36
CA ALA A 280 -14.52 -20.81 0.19
C ALA A 280 -13.15 -21.50 0.17
N MET A 281 -12.18 -20.91 -0.53
CA MET A 281 -10.81 -21.46 -0.59
C MET A 281 -10.12 -21.44 0.77
N ALA A 282 -10.20 -20.34 1.52
CA ALA A 282 -9.63 -20.25 2.87
C ALA A 282 -10.19 -21.33 3.82
N ARG A 283 -11.48 -21.65 3.69
CA ARG A 283 -12.12 -22.72 4.44
C ARG A 283 -11.60 -24.10 4.06
N ASP A 284 -11.38 -24.38 2.77
CA ASP A 284 -10.79 -25.66 2.34
C ASP A 284 -9.38 -25.85 2.91
N TYR A 285 -8.55 -24.79 2.89
CA TYR A 285 -7.22 -24.84 3.48
C TYR A 285 -7.23 -25.10 4.98
N ALA A 286 -8.17 -24.50 5.72
CA ALA A 286 -8.35 -24.77 7.14
C ALA A 286 -8.68 -26.24 7.45
N TYR A 287 -9.13 -27.03 6.48
CA TYR A 287 -9.45 -28.46 6.63
C TYR A 287 -8.34 -29.41 6.15
N GLY A 288 -7.09 -28.93 6.02
CA GLY A 288 -5.93 -29.77 5.68
C GLY A 288 -5.55 -29.73 4.20
N GLY A 289 -5.85 -28.62 3.53
CA GLY A 289 -5.51 -28.37 2.13
C GLY A 289 -6.63 -28.69 1.16
N VAL A 290 -6.39 -28.36 -0.10
CA VAL A 290 -7.28 -28.74 -1.20
C VAL A 290 -7.27 -30.27 -1.28
N ARG A 291 -8.39 -30.93 -0.95
CA ARG A 291 -8.47 -32.40 -0.91
C ARG A 291 -7.95 -32.96 -2.23
N GLU A 292 -7.02 -33.92 -2.21
CA GLU A 292 -6.24 -34.45 -3.37
C GLU A 292 -7.05 -34.85 -4.63
N THR A 293 -8.38 -34.92 -4.55
CA THR A 293 -9.29 -35.13 -5.69
C THR A 293 -9.88 -33.84 -6.29
N LYS A 294 -9.47 -32.65 -5.82
CA LYS A 294 -10.06 -31.36 -6.21
C LYS A 294 -8.98 -30.45 -6.76
N LEU A 295 -8.76 -30.50 -8.07
CA LEU A 295 -8.08 -29.41 -8.73
C LEU A 295 -8.96 -28.15 -8.70
N SER A 296 -8.26 -27.04 -8.68
CA SER A 296 -8.54 -25.63 -8.92
C SER A 296 -9.52 -25.22 -10.04
N GLY A 297 -10.37 -26.13 -10.52
CA GLY A 297 -11.41 -25.92 -11.53
C GLY A 297 -12.86 -25.89 -11.02
N GLU A 298 -13.13 -26.15 -9.72
CA GLU A 298 -14.49 -25.97 -9.14
C GLU A 298 -14.79 -24.50 -8.79
N TYR A 299 -13.77 -23.69 -8.53
CA TYR A 299 -13.95 -22.26 -8.29
C TYR A 299 -13.82 -21.52 -9.62
N GLU A 300 -14.93 -20.97 -10.07
CA GLU A 300 -14.99 -20.04 -11.19
C GLU A 300 -13.99 -18.90 -10.97
N VAL A 301 -13.15 -18.66 -11.97
CA VAL A 301 -12.35 -17.43 -12.06
C VAL A 301 -13.27 -16.39 -12.68
N ILE A 302 -13.54 -15.34 -11.94
CA ILE A 302 -14.19 -14.16 -12.47
C ILE A 302 -13.08 -13.22 -12.93
N ASP A 303 -13.16 -12.82 -14.19
CA ASP A 303 -12.24 -11.89 -14.81
C ASP A 303 -12.83 -10.49 -14.78
N TYR A 304 -12.24 -9.61 -13.96
CA TYR A 304 -12.58 -8.20 -13.83
C TYR A 304 -11.60 -7.30 -14.60
N THR A 305 -10.78 -7.84 -15.51
CA THR A 305 -9.78 -7.05 -16.25
C THR A 305 -10.39 -5.85 -16.97
N ASP A 306 -11.61 -5.98 -17.48
CA ASP A 306 -12.36 -4.90 -18.13
C ASP A 306 -12.64 -3.71 -17.18
N VAL A 307 -12.90 -3.95 -15.90
CA VAL A 307 -13.09 -2.91 -14.88
C VAL A 307 -11.78 -2.12 -14.67
N TYR A 308 -10.64 -2.81 -14.63
CA TYR A 308 -9.34 -2.16 -14.44
C TYR A 308 -8.90 -1.37 -15.67
N GLU A 309 -9.05 -1.94 -16.86
CA GLU A 309 -8.79 -1.25 -18.13
C GLU A 309 -9.68 0.00 -18.25
N ALA A 310 -10.98 -0.13 -17.97
CA ALA A 310 -11.90 1.00 -17.99
C ALA A 310 -11.50 2.11 -17.00
N PHE A 311 -10.98 1.76 -15.81
CA PHE A 311 -10.49 2.75 -14.86
C PHE A 311 -9.28 3.50 -15.40
N ALA A 312 -8.27 2.76 -15.83
CA ALA A 312 -7.01 3.33 -16.27
C ALA A 312 -7.18 4.18 -17.53
N GLU A 313 -7.97 3.71 -18.49
CA GLU A 313 -8.31 4.48 -19.69
C GLU A 313 -9.16 5.72 -19.34
N GLY A 314 -10.07 5.63 -18.37
CA GLY A 314 -10.82 6.79 -17.89
C GLY A 314 -9.90 7.84 -17.28
N ILE A 315 -8.93 7.43 -16.45
CA ILE A 315 -7.90 8.32 -15.91
C ILE A 315 -7.12 8.99 -17.05
N VAL A 316 -6.67 8.21 -18.04
CA VAL A 316 -5.93 8.74 -19.19
C VAL A 316 -6.75 9.78 -19.97
N ASP A 317 -8.04 9.53 -20.20
CA ASP A 317 -8.91 10.45 -20.92
C ASP A 317 -9.30 11.68 -20.10
N GLY A 318 -9.45 11.53 -18.79
CA GLY A 318 -9.60 12.65 -17.85
C GLY A 318 -8.38 13.55 -17.89
N GLU A 319 -7.17 12.99 -17.83
CA GLU A 319 -5.93 13.78 -17.90
C GLU A 319 -5.75 14.46 -19.27
N LYS A 320 -6.10 13.78 -20.37
CA LYS A 320 -6.18 14.43 -21.70
C LYS A 320 -7.09 15.64 -21.68
N THR A 321 -8.25 15.52 -21.05
CA THR A 321 -9.23 16.59 -20.96
C THR A 321 -8.70 17.77 -20.15
N ALA A 322 -8.08 17.50 -18.99
CA ALA A 322 -7.48 18.53 -18.15
C ALA A 322 -6.31 19.26 -18.82
N LEU A 323 -5.46 18.53 -19.56
CA LEU A 323 -4.30 19.10 -20.22
C LEU A 323 -4.65 19.79 -21.55
N GLY A 324 -5.76 19.44 -22.19
CA GLY A 324 -6.24 20.06 -23.41
C GLY A 324 -5.17 20.10 -24.50
N ASP A 325 -4.85 21.31 -24.96
CA ASP A 325 -3.83 21.51 -26.01
C ASP A 325 -2.42 21.11 -25.57
N GLU A 326 -2.13 21.01 -24.27
CA GLU A 326 -0.82 20.60 -23.76
C GLU A 326 -0.61 19.08 -23.76
N TRP A 327 -1.69 18.29 -23.94
CA TRP A 327 -1.57 16.84 -24.01
C TRP A 327 -0.68 16.40 -25.19
N GLY A 328 0.29 15.53 -24.89
CA GLY A 328 1.19 14.96 -25.89
C GLY A 328 2.24 15.92 -26.44
N LYS A 329 2.28 17.18 -25.98
CA LYS A 329 3.38 18.09 -26.26
C LYS A 329 4.56 17.80 -25.30
N PRO A 330 5.80 18.04 -25.73
CA PRO A 330 6.93 18.07 -24.81
C PRO A 330 6.74 19.20 -23.79
N ILE A 331 6.93 18.89 -22.51
CA ILE A 331 7.05 19.89 -21.45
C ILE A 331 8.48 20.47 -21.52
N ASP A 332 8.70 21.69 -21.02
CA ASP A 332 9.89 22.58 -21.17
C ASP A 332 11.28 21.93 -21.35
N ASN A 333 11.53 20.73 -20.82
CA ASN A 333 12.78 19.97 -20.95
C ASN A 333 12.73 18.79 -21.95
N GLY A 334 11.79 18.79 -22.89
CA GLY A 334 11.68 17.81 -23.98
C GLY A 334 11.01 16.47 -23.61
N LEU A 335 10.62 16.27 -22.34
CA LEU A 335 9.90 15.09 -21.90
C LEU A 335 8.43 15.17 -22.31
N ILE A 336 7.89 14.08 -22.86
CA ILE A 336 6.46 13.97 -23.16
C ILE A 336 5.78 13.30 -21.97
N TYR A 337 4.83 13.99 -21.36
CA TYR A 337 4.09 13.45 -20.22
C TYR A 337 3.21 12.27 -20.62
N GLN A 338 3.19 11.27 -19.74
CA GLN A 338 2.23 10.16 -19.75
C GLN A 338 1.77 9.93 -18.30
N PRO A 339 0.48 9.64 -18.08
CA PRO A 339 -0.05 9.29 -16.77
C PRO A 339 0.76 8.19 -16.08
N MET A 340 1.22 8.48 -14.86
CA MET A 340 1.86 7.47 -14.00
C MET A 340 0.77 6.69 -13.28
N VAL A 341 0.26 5.66 -13.96
CA VAL A 341 -0.75 4.76 -13.42
C VAL A 341 -0.15 3.37 -13.21
N SER A 342 -0.46 2.78 -12.06
CA SER A 342 -0.26 1.36 -11.78
C SER A 342 -1.50 0.78 -11.10
N MET A 343 -1.44 -0.46 -10.66
CA MET A 343 -2.47 -1.11 -9.85
C MET A 343 -1.94 -1.51 -8.48
N HIS A 344 -2.81 -1.80 -7.53
CA HIS A 344 -2.42 -2.40 -6.26
C HIS A 344 -2.85 -3.87 -6.21
N PRO A 345 -1.97 -4.82 -6.59
CA PRO A 345 -2.32 -6.24 -6.50
C PRO A 345 -2.43 -6.66 -5.03
N THR A 346 -3.45 -7.44 -4.67
CA THR A 346 -3.33 -8.25 -3.45
C THR A 346 -2.38 -9.40 -3.69
N ASN A 347 -1.82 -9.95 -2.64
CA ASN A 347 -0.99 -11.14 -2.75
C ASN A 347 -1.70 -12.35 -3.45
N GLN A 348 -0.92 -13.29 -4.01
CA GLN A 348 -1.48 -14.46 -4.70
C GLN A 348 -2.13 -15.45 -3.73
N TRP A 349 -3.46 -15.51 -3.78
CA TRP A 349 -4.28 -16.44 -3.00
C TRP A 349 -4.51 -17.79 -3.67
N PHE A 350 -4.29 -17.88 -4.99
CA PHE A 350 -4.65 -19.02 -5.83
C PHE A 350 -3.53 -19.31 -6.85
N ALA A 351 -3.17 -20.57 -7.07
CA ALA A 351 -1.99 -20.96 -7.86
C ALA A 351 -2.14 -20.83 -9.39
N ASP A 352 -3.37 -20.79 -9.92
CA ASP A 352 -3.65 -20.95 -11.36
C ASP A 352 -3.87 -19.61 -12.10
N GLY A 353 -3.53 -18.49 -11.46
CA GLY A 353 -3.61 -17.16 -12.06
C GLY A 353 -2.22 -16.61 -12.40
N PRO A 354 -2.17 -15.45 -13.09
CA PRO A 354 -0.95 -14.65 -13.17
C PRO A 354 -0.36 -14.41 -11.78
N LEU A 355 0.97 -14.20 -11.72
CA LEU A 355 1.60 -13.72 -10.50
C LEU A 355 0.95 -12.38 -10.11
N ALA A 356 0.87 -12.11 -8.81
CA ALA A 356 0.23 -10.88 -8.33
C ALA A 356 1.17 -9.67 -8.45
N LEU A 357 1.47 -9.32 -9.69
CA LEU A 357 2.31 -8.22 -10.13
C LEU A 357 1.54 -7.49 -11.23
N SER A 358 1.62 -6.16 -11.27
CA SER A 358 1.00 -5.34 -12.31
C SER A 358 1.32 -5.80 -13.74
N SER A 359 2.59 -6.05 -14.04
CA SER A 359 3.04 -6.50 -15.36
C SER A 359 2.63 -7.93 -15.69
N SER A 360 2.36 -8.77 -14.70
CA SER A 360 1.83 -10.11 -14.94
C SER A 360 0.36 -10.09 -15.38
N PHE A 361 -0.42 -9.12 -14.90
CA PHE A 361 -1.81 -8.94 -15.33
C PHE A 361 -1.96 -8.15 -16.63
N PHE A 362 -1.21 -7.05 -16.76
CA PHE A 362 -1.42 -6.07 -17.83
C PHE A 362 -0.28 -5.96 -18.84
N GLY A 363 0.81 -6.72 -18.67
CA GLY A 363 1.89 -6.82 -19.65
C GLY A 363 2.38 -5.47 -20.16
N ASN A 364 2.09 -5.19 -21.44
CA ASN A 364 2.50 -3.97 -22.15
C ASN A 364 1.39 -2.92 -22.30
N SER A 365 0.30 -2.99 -21.52
CA SER A 365 -0.77 -1.97 -21.54
C SER A 365 -0.19 -0.56 -21.51
N SER A 366 -0.72 0.31 -22.36
CA SER A 366 -0.15 1.64 -22.61
C SER A 366 -0.26 2.57 -21.41
N TRP A 367 -1.31 2.41 -20.60
CA TRP A 367 -1.54 3.18 -19.38
C TRP A 367 -0.65 2.74 -18.22
N LEU A 368 -0.11 1.51 -18.24
CA LEU A 368 0.74 1.01 -17.16
C LEU A 368 2.10 1.73 -17.22
N GLY A 369 2.31 2.66 -16.30
CA GLY A 369 3.49 3.53 -16.22
C GLY A 369 4.61 2.96 -15.35
N PHE A 370 4.25 2.24 -14.28
CA PHE A 370 5.20 1.60 -13.36
C PHE A 370 4.64 0.31 -12.78
N ASP A 371 5.52 -0.56 -12.31
CA ASP A 371 5.18 -1.85 -11.75
C ASP A 371 5.10 -1.84 -10.22
N THR A 372 4.22 -2.67 -9.68
CA THR A 372 3.93 -2.76 -8.25
C THR A 372 3.76 -4.22 -7.78
N SER A 373 4.10 -4.44 -6.52
CA SER A 373 3.86 -5.70 -5.79
C SER A 373 3.41 -5.46 -4.35
N GLN A 374 2.79 -6.48 -3.76
CA GLN A 374 2.50 -6.54 -2.33
C GLN A 374 3.10 -7.84 -1.76
N SER A 375 4.22 -7.71 -1.05
CA SER A 375 4.89 -8.81 -0.35
C SER A 375 4.35 -9.04 1.07
N GLY A 376 3.74 -8.02 1.67
CA GLY A 376 3.20 -8.03 3.03
C GLY A 376 2.04 -9.02 3.25
N HIS A 377 1.76 -9.49 4.47
CA HIS A 377 2.48 -9.27 5.73
C HIS A 377 2.70 -10.59 6.50
N SER A 378 2.75 -11.71 5.78
CA SER A 378 3.05 -13.03 6.34
C SER A 378 4.40 -13.52 5.83
N ASP A 379 5.16 -14.23 6.66
CA ASP A 379 6.40 -14.90 6.23
C ASP A 379 6.18 -16.32 5.68
N TYR A 380 4.94 -16.79 5.65
CA TYR A 380 4.51 -18.05 5.06
C TYR A 380 3.34 -17.81 4.11
N PRO A 381 3.18 -18.61 3.03
CA PRO A 381 2.02 -18.51 2.15
C PRO A 381 0.72 -18.77 2.92
N PRO A 382 -0.37 -18.01 2.66
CA PRO A 382 -1.60 -18.18 3.44
C PRO A 382 -2.22 -19.56 3.14
N ASN A 383 -1.91 -20.08 1.95
CA ASN A 383 -2.49 -21.22 1.27
C ASN A 383 -1.35 -21.99 0.56
N ALA A 384 -0.80 -23.03 1.20
CA ALA A 384 0.17 -23.90 0.55
C ALA A 384 -0.50 -24.68 -0.60
N PRO A 385 0.10 -24.83 -1.80
CA PRO A 385 1.54 -24.72 -2.05
C PRO A 385 1.91 -23.48 -2.88
N ILE A 386 1.37 -22.28 -2.61
CA ILE A 386 1.81 -21.05 -3.30
C ILE A 386 3.18 -20.67 -2.73
N PRO A 387 4.30 -20.86 -3.44
CA PRO A 387 5.61 -20.93 -2.79
C PRO A 387 6.29 -19.56 -2.60
N TRP A 388 5.71 -18.45 -3.07
CA TRP A 388 6.41 -17.16 -3.15
C TRP A 388 5.87 -16.04 -2.25
N TRP A 389 4.67 -16.17 -1.65
CA TRP A 389 4.25 -15.15 -0.66
C TRP A 389 5.07 -15.24 0.61
N SER A 390 5.92 -14.25 0.81
CA SER A 390 6.66 -14.05 2.05
C SER A 390 7.14 -12.61 2.12
N CYS A 391 6.74 -11.89 3.16
CA CYS A 391 7.21 -10.52 3.38
C CYS A 391 8.71 -10.44 3.66
N ARG A 392 9.33 -11.57 4.08
CA ARG A 392 10.79 -11.71 4.21
C ARG A 392 11.51 -11.88 2.86
N ARG A 393 10.75 -11.98 1.75
CA ARG A 393 11.25 -12.17 0.39
C ARG A 393 10.70 -11.13 -0.58
N GLY A 394 10.47 -9.89 -0.12
CA GLY A 394 10.06 -8.77 -1.00
C GLY A 394 11.01 -8.48 -2.17
N TRP A 395 12.26 -8.94 -2.07
CA TRP A 395 13.23 -8.91 -3.17
C TRP A 395 12.89 -9.87 -4.33
N GLU A 396 12.11 -10.95 -4.12
CA GLU A 396 11.72 -11.87 -5.21
C GLU A 396 10.78 -11.18 -6.23
N PRO A 397 9.66 -10.52 -5.82
CA PRO A 397 8.87 -9.69 -6.72
C PRO A 397 9.67 -8.62 -7.45
N ALA A 398 10.63 -8.00 -6.78
CA ALA A 398 11.49 -6.98 -7.37
C ALA A 398 12.35 -7.52 -8.52
N GLU A 399 13.03 -8.65 -8.30
CA GLU A 399 13.82 -9.33 -9.33
C GLU A 399 12.93 -9.72 -10.52
N LEU A 400 11.71 -10.20 -10.28
CA LEU A 400 10.76 -10.56 -11.33
C LEU A 400 10.33 -9.34 -12.15
N MET A 401 9.89 -8.26 -11.52
CA MET A 401 9.45 -7.04 -12.24
C MET A 401 10.61 -6.43 -13.04
N TYR A 402 11.81 -6.38 -12.47
CA TYR A 402 13.01 -5.92 -13.19
C TYR A 402 13.30 -6.81 -14.42
N ALA A 403 13.24 -8.14 -14.24
CA ALA A 403 13.50 -9.10 -15.32
C ALA A 403 12.47 -9.03 -16.45
N VAL A 404 11.18 -8.73 -16.17
CA VAL A 404 10.17 -8.56 -17.22
C VAL A 404 10.63 -7.53 -18.25
N GLY A 405 11.14 -6.38 -17.80
CA GLY A 405 11.62 -5.30 -18.66
C GLY A 405 12.86 -5.65 -19.50
N GLU A 406 13.65 -6.64 -19.08
CA GLU A 406 14.87 -7.06 -19.79
C GLU A 406 14.61 -8.11 -20.89
N THR A 407 13.37 -8.59 -21.03
CA THR A 407 13.00 -9.50 -22.12
C THR A 407 12.69 -8.77 -23.42
N THR A 408 12.84 -9.43 -24.57
CA THR A 408 12.54 -8.83 -25.90
C THR A 408 11.07 -8.46 -26.10
N SER A 409 10.16 -9.09 -25.34
CA SER A 409 8.71 -8.84 -25.41
C SER A 409 8.20 -7.97 -24.26
N GLY A 410 9.02 -7.70 -23.24
CA GLY A 410 8.63 -6.89 -22.09
C GLY A 410 8.84 -5.40 -22.33
N LYS A 411 8.25 -4.60 -21.46
CA LYS A 411 8.43 -3.15 -21.42
C LYS A 411 9.12 -2.78 -20.12
N LYS A 412 10.28 -2.12 -20.21
CA LYS A 412 10.97 -1.54 -19.05
C LYS A 412 10.10 -0.48 -18.40
N ARG A 413 9.94 -0.58 -17.08
CA ARG A 413 9.22 0.39 -16.27
C ARG A 413 9.87 0.48 -14.89
N PRO A 414 9.77 1.64 -14.22
CA PRO A 414 10.08 1.72 -12.80
C PRO A 414 9.24 0.71 -12.03
N ALA A 415 9.82 0.08 -11.00
CA ALA A 415 9.12 -0.86 -10.13
C ALA A 415 9.22 -0.43 -8.67
N ILE A 416 8.14 -0.60 -7.90
CA ILE A 416 8.09 -0.33 -6.46
C ILE A 416 7.46 -1.50 -5.71
N GLU A 417 7.92 -1.71 -4.47
CA GLU A 417 7.23 -2.57 -3.51
C GLU A 417 6.17 -1.70 -2.86
N ASN A 418 4.92 -1.98 -3.20
CA ASN A 418 3.79 -1.13 -2.86
C ASN A 418 3.35 -1.32 -1.41
N GLU A 419 3.34 -2.56 -0.92
CA GLU A 419 2.89 -2.86 0.44
C GLU A 419 3.69 -4.04 1.05
N PRO A 420 4.84 -3.76 1.69
CA PRO A 420 5.60 -4.76 2.43
C PRO A 420 4.99 -5.02 3.83
N HIS A 421 5.64 -5.80 4.68
CA HIS A 421 5.22 -5.93 6.08
C HIS A 421 5.27 -4.59 6.81
N TYR A 422 4.23 -4.30 7.59
CA TYR A 422 4.13 -3.07 8.36
C TYR A 422 4.74 -3.21 9.75
N GLU A 423 5.48 -2.18 10.18
CA GLU A 423 5.99 -2.08 11.54
C GLU A 423 4.84 -2.07 12.56
N GLY A 424 5.00 -2.79 13.66
CA GLY A 424 3.96 -2.93 14.68
C GLY A 424 2.79 -3.81 14.26
N ARG A 425 2.83 -4.50 13.10
CA ARG A 425 1.81 -5.49 12.71
C ARG A 425 2.21 -6.87 13.22
N TRP A 426 1.25 -7.66 13.69
CA TRP A 426 1.46 -9.09 13.91
C TRP A 426 1.69 -9.79 12.57
N ASN A 427 2.59 -10.77 12.55
CA ASN A 427 2.78 -11.66 11.41
C ASN A 427 1.42 -12.27 11.02
N ASN A 428 1.04 -12.07 9.75
CA ASN A 428 -0.26 -12.46 9.21
C ASN A 428 -1.48 -11.95 10.01
N ALA A 429 -1.35 -10.79 10.66
CA ALA A 429 -2.39 -10.19 11.50
C ALA A 429 -2.85 -11.08 12.69
N LYS A 430 -2.02 -12.02 13.16
CA LYS A 430 -2.38 -12.96 14.24
C LYS A 430 -1.67 -12.64 15.55
N ALA A 431 -2.43 -12.24 16.57
CA ALA A 431 -1.91 -11.79 17.88
C ALA A 431 -1.03 -12.78 18.67
N HIS A 432 -1.02 -14.07 18.31
CA HIS A 432 -0.15 -15.08 18.92
C HIS A 432 1.17 -15.30 18.15
N LEU A 433 1.37 -14.61 17.02
CA LEU A 433 2.60 -14.61 16.25
C LEU A 433 3.44 -13.34 16.56
N SER A 434 4.66 -13.31 16.04
CA SER A 434 5.60 -12.19 16.24
C SER A 434 5.05 -10.87 15.71
N VAL A 435 5.54 -9.76 16.27
CA VAL A 435 5.31 -8.41 15.75
C VAL A 435 6.48 -8.01 14.87
N TRP A 436 6.20 -7.49 13.68
CA TRP A 436 7.20 -6.91 12.78
C TRP A 436 7.78 -5.63 13.40
N ASN A 437 9.11 -5.54 13.49
CA ASN A 437 9.80 -4.39 14.06
C ASN A 437 10.63 -3.63 13.01
N ALA A 438 11.27 -2.53 13.42
CA ALA A 438 12.13 -1.72 12.54
C ALA A 438 13.20 -2.52 11.80
N SER A 439 13.83 -3.51 12.46
CA SER A 439 14.84 -4.36 11.83
C SER A 439 14.26 -5.21 10.70
N ASP A 440 13.07 -5.79 10.89
CA ASP A 440 12.42 -6.55 9.82
C ASP A 440 12.13 -5.64 8.62
N VAL A 441 11.62 -4.43 8.87
CA VAL A 441 11.30 -3.44 7.83
C VAL A 441 12.55 -2.97 7.09
N ARG A 442 13.61 -2.66 7.84
CA ARG A 442 14.90 -2.20 7.30
C ARG A 442 15.53 -3.26 6.39
N ILE A 443 15.59 -4.51 6.84
CA ILE A 443 16.14 -5.63 6.05
C ILE A 443 15.41 -5.77 4.72
N GLY A 444 14.06 -5.83 4.74
CA GLY A 444 13.26 -5.96 3.52
C GLY A 444 13.48 -4.79 2.56
N ASN A 445 13.56 -3.56 3.07
CA ASN A 445 13.76 -2.36 2.26
C ASN A 445 15.13 -2.32 1.58
N TRP A 446 16.21 -2.59 2.32
CA TRP A 446 17.55 -2.63 1.74
C TRP A 446 17.71 -3.75 0.71
N GLN A 447 17.20 -4.93 1.01
CA GLN A 447 17.22 -6.05 0.07
C GLN A 447 16.54 -5.67 -1.24
N THR A 448 15.31 -5.15 -1.14
CA THR A 448 14.46 -4.81 -2.28
C THR A 448 15.05 -3.67 -3.12
N ALA A 449 15.56 -2.60 -2.51
CA ALA A 449 16.14 -1.47 -3.27
C ALA A 449 17.35 -1.90 -4.12
N PHE A 450 18.17 -2.82 -3.61
CA PHE A 450 19.37 -3.31 -4.29
C PHE A 450 19.06 -4.32 -5.42
N THR A 451 17.83 -4.83 -5.47
CA THR A 451 17.36 -5.72 -6.55
C THR A 451 16.77 -5.00 -7.76
N GLY A 452 16.89 -3.66 -7.83
CA GLY A 452 16.58 -2.88 -9.03
C GLY A 452 15.34 -2.01 -8.94
N MET A 453 14.66 -1.96 -7.78
CA MET A 453 13.50 -1.09 -7.60
C MET A 453 13.85 0.40 -7.71
N ALA A 454 12.89 1.17 -8.21
CA ALA A 454 12.94 2.63 -8.30
C ALA A 454 12.65 3.34 -6.97
N GLY A 455 12.17 2.58 -6.00
CA GLY A 455 11.98 3.03 -4.64
C GLY A 455 11.27 2.01 -3.76
N LEU A 456 10.82 2.48 -2.60
CA LEU A 456 10.34 1.68 -1.49
C LEU A 456 9.12 2.33 -0.83
N THR A 457 8.30 1.51 -0.20
CA THR A 457 7.16 1.96 0.60
C THR A 457 7.29 1.41 2.02
N TYR A 458 7.33 2.31 3.01
CA TYR A 458 7.19 1.99 4.42
C TYR A 458 5.70 1.90 4.77
N GLY A 459 5.39 1.13 5.82
CA GLY A 459 4.09 1.24 6.46
C GLY A 459 4.15 0.82 7.92
N SER A 460 3.20 1.33 8.69
CA SER A 460 3.04 1.06 10.11
C SER A 460 1.61 0.67 10.41
N ASN A 461 1.44 -0.36 11.24
CA ASN A 461 0.13 -0.92 11.55
C ASN A 461 -0.85 0.11 12.08
N SER A 462 -0.43 1.04 12.93
CA SER A 462 -1.36 2.03 13.49
C SER A 462 -1.57 3.23 12.56
N VAL A 463 -0.56 3.56 11.74
CA VAL A 463 -0.56 4.73 10.86
C VAL A 463 -1.41 4.53 9.61
N TRP A 464 -1.32 3.38 8.93
CA TRP A 464 -2.08 3.17 7.68
C TRP A 464 -3.58 3.41 7.86
N GLN A 465 -4.11 3.03 9.03
CA GLN A 465 -5.51 3.10 9.41
C GLN A 465 -5.87 4.32 10.27
N MET A 466 -4.89 5.16 10.62
CA MET A 466 -5.06 6.32 11.51
C MET A 466 -5.76 5.96 12.84
N THR A 467 -5.25 4.92 13.51
CA THR A 467 -5.82 4.43 14.79
C THR A 467 -5.89 5.56 15.82
N SER A 468 -7.07 5.77 16.41
CA SER A 468 -7.30 6.78 17.45
C SER A 468 -8.44 6.37 18.38
N GLU A 469 -8.82 7.23 19.32
CA GLU A 469 -10.02 7.04 20.14
C GLU A 469 -11.31 6.97 19.31
N LEU A 470 -11.37 7.71 18.20
CA LEU A 470 -12.52 7.74 17.30
C LEU A 470 -12.54 6.54 16.35
N TYR A 471 -11.36 6.11 15.93
CA TYR A 471 -11.18 5.05 14.93
C TYR A 471 -10.34 3.93 15.51
N LEU A 472 -11.02 2.92 16.04
CA LEU A 472 -10.36 1.80 16.68
C LEU A 472 -9.55 0.98 15.69
N ASN A 473 -8.49 0.35 16.20
CA ASN A 473 -7.63 -0.54 15.44
C ASN A 473 -8.46 -1.63 14.74
N ALA A 474 -8.29 -1.78 13.42
CA ALA A 474 -8.95 -2.74 12.54
C ALA A 474 -8.58 -4.21 12.83
N GLY A 475 -7.75 -4.45 13.84
CA GLY A 475 -7.13 -5.72 14.12
C GLY A 475 -5.88 -5.92 13.26
N GLY A 476 -4.97 -6.73 13.75
CA GLY A 476 -3.75 -7.10 13.02
C GLY A 476 -2.45 -6.60 13.61
N GLY A 477 -2.49 -5.75 14.63
CA GLY A 477 -1.34 -5.43 15.47
C GLY A 477 -1.77 -4.88 16.84
N PRO A 478 -0.82 -4.61 17.75
CA PRO A 478 -1.12 -3.95 19.01
C PRO A 478 -1.86 -2.62 18.79
N PRO A 479 -2.83 -2.28 19.67
CA PRO A 479 -3.68 -1.12 19.51
C PRO A 479 -2.99 0.16 20.03
N ILE A 480 -1.93 0.58 19.35
CA ILE A 480 -1.30 1.90 19.59
C ILE A 480 -1.94 2.95 18.67
N TYR A 481 -1.98 4.20 19.11
CA TYR A 481 -2.49 5.30 18.28
C TYR A 481 -1.53 5.66 17.16
N TRP A 482 -2.05 6.28 16.10
CA TRP A 482 -1.24 6.71 14.96
C TRP A 482 -0.22 7.78 15.37
N THR A 483 -0.59 8.66 16.31
CA THR A 483 0.30 9.70 16.86
C THR A 483 1.51 9.14 17.60
N GLU A 484 1.37 7.95 18.19
CA GLU A 484 2.50 7.19 18.74
C GLU A 484 3.21 6.40 17.62
N GLY A 485 2.44 5.84 16.70
CA GLY A 485 2.92 5.04 15.58
C GLY A 485 3.84 5.78 14.61
N ILE A 486 3.61 7.07 14.40
CA ILE A 486 4.49 7.90 13.56
C ILE A 486 5.91 7.95 14.11
N ALA A 487 6.12 7.79 15.43
CA ALA A 487 7.43 7.82 16.06
C ALA A 487 8.17 6.48 16.06
N GLN A 488 7.61 5.42 15.43
CA GLN A 488 8.30 4.13 15.35
C GLN A 488 9.62 4.23 14.58
N PRO A 489 10.69 3.53 15.04
CA PRO A 489 12.05 3.71 14.54
C PRO A 489 12.19 3.40 13.05
N GLY A 490 11.48 2.39 12.54
CA GLY A 490 11.57 2.03 11.12
C GLY A 490 11.21 3.20 10.20
N SER A 491 10.25 4.05 10.60
CA SER A 491 9.89 5.25 9.82
C SER A 491 11.04 6.25 9.63
N ALA A 492 11.98 6.31 10.56
CA ALA A 492 13.16 7.19 10.46
C ALA A 492 14.34 6.49 9.78
N GLU A 493 14.42 5.16 9.84
CA GLU A 493 15.55 4.38 9.30
C GLU A 493 15.45 4.17 7.77
N VAL A 494 14.23 4.11 7.20
CA VAL A 494 14.05 3.85 5.76
C VAL A 494 14.71 4.89 4.84
N GLN A 495 14.92 6.10 5.33
CA GLN A 495 15.54 7.18 4.57
C GLN A 495 17.01 6.92 4.22
N TRP A 496 17.67 6.06 5.00
CA TRP A 496 19.09 5.81 4.82
C TRP A 496 19.41 5.02 3.56
N VAL A 497 18.44 4.22 3.05
CA VAL A 497 18.57 3.56 1.74
C VAL A 497 18.70 4.60 0.61
N LYS A 498 17.76 5.56 0.59
CA LYS A 498 17.75 6.65 -0.40
C LYS A 498 19.03 7.47 -0.30
N LYS A 499 19.44 7.83 0.92
CA LYS A 499 20.69 8.58 1.16
C LYS A 499 21.90 7.84 0.59
N ALA A 500 22.08 6.56 0.91
CA ALA A 500 23.25 5.81 0.49
C ALA A 500 23.36 5.69 -1.05
N ILE A 501 22.23 5.58 -1.74
CA ILE A 501 22.18 5.57 -3.21
C ILE A 501 22.48 6.97 -3.79
N LEU A 502 21.86 8.02 -3.28
CA LEU A 502 22.01 9.38 -3.81
C LEU A 502 23.36 10.02 -3.47
N ASP A 503 24.01 9.60 -2.40
CA ASP A 503 25.38 10.03 -2.04
C ASP A 503 26.42 9.64 -3.10
N ARG A 504 26.06 8.86 -4.13
CA ARG A 504 26.93 8.49 -5.27
C ARG A 504 26.79 9.43 -6.47
N GLY A 505 25.99 10.48 -6.34
CA GLY A 505 25.81 11.51 -7.36
C GLY A 505 24.64 11.23 -8.31
N GLU A 506 24.02 12.31 -8.79
CA GLU A 506 22.89 12.22 -9.73
C GLU A 506 23.34 11.62 -11.07
N GLU A 507 24.60 11.82 -11.45
CA GLU A 507 25.21 11.39 -12.71
C GLU A 507 25.39 9.88 -12.85
N THR A 508 25.46 9.15 -11.72
CA THR A 508 25.61 7.68 -11.73
C THR A 508 24.31 6.95 -11.38
N TYR A 509 23.28 7.67 -10.92
CA TYR A 509 22.03 7.07 -10.44
C TYR A 509 21.33 6.22 -11.50
N PHE A 510 21.26 6.69 -12.74
CA PHE A 510 20.61 5.96 -13.84
C PHE A 510 21.48 4.85 -14.44
N ASP A 511 22.78 4.80 -14.12
CA ASP A 511 23.65 3.69 -14.50
C ASP A 511 23.62 2.54 -13.47
N ARG A 512 22.89 2.72 -12.37
CA ARG A 512 22.68 1.71 -11.34
C ARG A 512 22.02 0.47 -11.90
N ILE A 513 22.52 -0.70 -11.53
CA ILE A 513 21.96 -2.01 -11.85
C ILE A 513 22.00 -2.96 -10.65
N PRO A 514 21.11 -3.96 -10.56
CA PRO A 514 21.28 -5.09 -9.65
C PRO A 514 22.62 -5.80 -9.94
N ALA A 515 23.32 -6.23 -8.89
CA ALA A 515 24.68 -6.77 -8.99
C ALA A 515 24.82 -8.10 -8.25
N GLN A 516 23.79 -8.94 -8.28
CA GLN A 516 23.78 -10.17 -7.49
C GLN A 516 24.91 -11.14 -7.87
N ASP A 517 25.40 -11.04 -9.12
CA ASP A 517 26.54 -11.77 -9.67
C ASP A 517 27.84 -11.59 -8.89
N ILE A 518 27.99 -10.49 -8.14
CA ILE A 518 29.22 -10.23 -7.38
C ILE A 518 29.29 -10.99 -6.06
N ILE A 519 28.17 -11.55 -5.56
CA ILE A 519 28.18 -12.29 -4.29
C ILE A 519 28.75 -13.69 -4.52
N VAL A 520 29.86 -14.00 -3.83
CA VAL A 520 30.54 -15.28 -3.95
C VAL A 520 30.06 -16.24 -2.86
N GLY A 521 29.46 -17.35 -3.27
CA GLY A 521 28.94 -18.38 -2.37
C GLY A 521 27.42 -18.36 -2.26
N ASN A 522 26.89 -18.91 -1.17
CA ASN A 522 25.44 -18.89 -0.92
C ASN A 522 25.05 -17.50 -0.38
N PRO A 523 24.21 -16.73 -1.11
CA PRO A 523 23.85 -15.40 -0.67
C PRO A 523 22.73 -15.40 0.37
N GLY A 524 22.28 -16.56 0.85
CA GLY A 524 21.19 -16.67 1.82
C GLY A 524 19.80 -16.55 1.18
N ILE A 525 18.77 -16.70 2.01
CA ILE A 525 17.35 -16.54 1.65
C ILE A 525 16.64 -15.76 2.76
N SER A 526 15.45 -15.24 2.46
CA SER A 526 14.65 -14.48 3.43
C SER A 526 15.47 -13.37 4.10
N ASP A 527 15.39 -13.20 5.42
CA ASP A 527 16.15 -12.17 6.14
C ASP A 527 17.66 -12.33 6.05
N ALA A 528 18.17 -13.52 5.72
CA ALA A 528 19.61 -13.75 5.59
C ALA A 528 20.14 -13.41 4.18
N ARG A 529 19.26 -13.01 3.24
CA ARG A 529 19.63 -12.70 1.87
C ARG A 529 20.56 -11.47 1.81
N ILE A 530 21.71 -11.65 1.19
CA ILE A 530 22.66 -10.60 0.81
C ILE A 530 22.28 -10.13 -0.59
N THR A 531 22.11 -8.81 -0.76
CA THR A 531 21.81 -8.18 -2.04
C THR A 531 22.89 -7.16 -2.39
N ALA A 532 23.06 -6.91 -3.68
CA ALA A 532 24.09 -6.01 -4.17
C ALA A 532 23.58 -5.19 -5.36
N THR A 533 24.10 -3.97 -5.47
CA THR A 533 23.87 -3.07 -6.61
C THR A 533 25.17 -2.35 -6.95
N ARG A 534 25.33 -1.94 -8.21
CA ARG A 534 26.54 -1.25 -8.68
C ARG A 534 26.19 -0.23 -9.76
N ASP A 535 27.10 0.70 -9.98
CA ASP A 535 27.15 1.43 -11.24
C ASP A 535 27.67 0.50 -12.35
N SER A 536 26.93 0.41 -13.46
CA SER A 536 27.30 -0.38 -14.64
C SER A 536 28.62 0.06 -15.29
N LYS A 537 29.09 1.29 -15.04
CA LYS A 537 30.38 1.81 -15.49
C LYS A 537 31.52 1.58 -14.49
N GLY A 538 31.23 1.04 -13.31
CA GLY A 538 32.21 0.62 -12.31
C GLY A 538 32.79 1.75 -11.46
N SER A 539 32.11 2.90 -11.33
CA SER A 539 32.51 3.98 -10.41
C SER A 539 32.18 3.68 -8.95
N TRP A 540 31.23 2.79 -8.66
CA TRP A 540 30.92 2.35 -7.30
C TRP A 540 30.24 0.98 -7.28
N LEU A 541 30.31 0.30 -6.13
CA LEU A 541 29.49 -0.87 -5.82
C LEU A 541 29.05 -0.87 -4.37
N MET A 542 27.89 -1.45 -4.10
CA MET A 542 27.30 -1.55 -2.77
C MET A 542 26.74 -2.96 -2.50
N VAL A 543 26.91 -3.43 -1.27
CA VAL A 543 26.43 -4.74 -0.82
C VAL A 543 25.76 -4.59 0.53
N TYR A 544 24.48 -4.94 0.62
CA TYR A 544 23.77 -4.99 1.90
C TYR A 544 23.84 -6.41 2.46
N SER A 545 24.26 -6.53 3.72
CA SER A 545 24.34 -7.81 4.41
C SER A 545 23.72 -7.73 5.80
N PRO A 546 22.78 -8.62 6.11
CA PRO A 546 22.27 -8.87 7.47
C PRO A 546 23.12 -9.89 8.25
N ASN A 547 24.16 -10.47 7.63
CA ASN A 547 25.01 -11.51 8.21
C ASN A 547 26.37 -10.96 8.64
N SER A 548 27.03 -11.61 9.60
CA SER A 548 28.34 -11.17 10.10
C SER A 548 29.47 -11.15 9.06
N THR A 549 29.37 -11.89 7.95
CA THR A 549 30.46 -12.01 6.98
C THR A 549 29.95 -12.06 5.55
N ILE A 550 30.65 -11.43 4.61
CA ILE A 550 30.36 -11.48 3.18
C ILE A 550 31.61 -11.75 2.36
N THR A 551 31.46 -12.44 1.23
CA THR A 551 32.53 -12.62 0.25
C THR A 551 32.01 -12.14 -1.10
N ILE A 552 32.72 -11.19 -1.72
CA ILE A 552 32.26 -10.51 -2.93
C ILE A 552 33.39 -10.37 -3.94
N ASP A 553 33.02 -10.30 -5.22
CA ASP A 553 33.90 -9.95 -6.33
C ASP A 553 33.86 -8.43 -6.60
N THR A 554 34.94 -7.72 -6.31
CA THR A 554 35.12 -6.28 -6.57
C THR A 554 35.75 -5.98 -7.93
N GLY A 555 35.92 -7.00 -8.79
CA GLY A 555 36.56 -6.87 -10.10
C GLY A 555 35.83 -5.96 -11.08
N SER A 556 34.57 -5.61 -10.83
CA SER A 556 33.82 -4.64 -11.62
C SER A 556 34.13 -3.17 -11.29
N LEU A 557 34.86 -2.89 -10.19
CA LEU A 557 35.32 -1.52 -9.90
C LEU A 557 36.44 -1.12 -10.84
N THR A 558 36.33 0.09 -11.39
CA THR A 558 37.39 0.68 -12.21
C THR A 558 38.48 1.30 -11.33
N GLY A 559 39.71 1.32 -11.85
CA GLY A 559 40.81 2.02 -11.19
C GLY A 559 41.39 1.29 -9.96
N CYS A 560 42.36 1.98 -9.38
CA CYS A 560 43.21 1.50 -8.28
C CYS A 560 42.93 2.24 -6.96
N ASN A 561 42.33 3.42 -7.08
CA ASN A 561 42.06 4.31 -5.97
C ASN A 561 40.61 4.12 -5.55
N VAL A 562 40.38 3.28 -4.54
CA VAL A 562 39.03 2.93 -4.08
C VAL A 562 38.90 3.31 -2.61
N THR A 563 37.88 4.10 -2.28
CA THR A 563 37.47 4.30 -0.89
C THR A 563 36.49 3.21 -0.51
N ALA A 564 36.75 2.50 0.58
CA ALA A 564 35.81 1.52 1.15
C ALA A 564 35.25 2.03 2.47
N SER A 565 33.96 1.78 2.72
CA SER A 565 33.27 2.20 3.94
C SER A 565 32.17 1.23 4.33
N TRP A 566 31.95 1.12 5.63
CA TRP A 566 30.72 0.59 6.19
C TRP A 566 29.70 1.71 6.33
N PHE A 567 28.45 1.46 5.95
CA PHE A 567 27.34 2.38 6.13
C PHE A 567 26.33 1.76 7.09
N SER A 568 26.05 2.45 8.21
CA SER A 568 25.06 1.97 9.18
C SER A 568 23.65 2.24 8.64
N PRO A 569 22.81 1.20 8.48
CA PRO A 569 21.45 1.36 8.02
C PRO A 569 20.52 1.89 9.13
N VAL A 570 21.03 2.07 10.36
CA VAL A 570 20.30 2.64 11.50
C VAL A 570 20.60 4.12 11.69
N SER A 571 21.88 4.52 11.64
CA SER A 571 22.29 5.93 11.86
C SER A 571 22.50 6.73 10.58
N GLY A 572 22.71 6.08 9.42
CA GLY A 572 23.04 6.74 8.17
C GLY A 572 24.49 7.23 8.07
N GLU A 573 25.36 6.80 8.98
CA GLU A 573 26.77 7.20 9.06
C GLU A 573 27.71 6.25 8.29
N TYR A 574 28.80 6.82 7.75
CA TYR A 574 29.88 6.07 7.09
C TYR A 574 31.08 5.91 8.01
N THR A 575 31.61 4.69 8.11
CA THR A 575 32.89 4.37 8.74
C THR A 575 33.86 3.86 7.68
N LYS A 576 34.88 4.66 7.36
CA LYS A 576 35.95 4.28 6.40
C LYS A 576 36.87 3.22 7.01
N PHE A 577 37.40 2.34 6.16
CA PHE A 577 38.44 1.39 6.53
C PHE A 577 39.46 1.25 5.40
N ASP A 578 40.66 0.76 5.76
CA ASP A 578 41.74 0.59 4.80
C ASP A 578 41.41 -0.51 3.79
N TYR A 579 41.47 -0.17 2.51
CA TYR A 579 41.21 -1.08 1.41
C TYR A 579 42.12 -0.76 0.24
N GLU A 580 42.76 -1.79 -0.31
CA GLU A 580 43.63 -1.67 -1.47
C GLU A 580 43.19 -2.63 -2.58
N GLN A 581 43.03 -2.08 -3.79
CA GLN A 581 42.71 -2.81 -5.01
C GLN A 581 43.62 -2.31 -6.13
N CYS A 582 44.48 -3.17 -6.68
CA CYS A 582 45.29 -2.81 -7.87
C CYS A 582 45.76 -3.98 -8.73
N THR A 583 45.54 -5.24 -8.34
CA THR A 583 45.96 -6.40 -9.15
C THR A 583 45.06 -7.62 -8.93
N GLY A 584 44.44 -8.08 -10.02
CA GLY A 584 44.07 -9.48 -10.30
C GLY A 584 43.22 -10.28 -9.30
N THR A 585 42.76 -9.70 -8.21
CA THR A 585 41.95 -10.38 -7.20
C THR A 585 40.68 -9.59 -6.97
N GLY A 586 39.62 -10.01 -7.67
CA GLY A 586 38.28 -9.48 -7.47
C GLY A 586 37.64 -10.03 -6.19
N VAL A 587 37.90 -11.28 -5.82
CA VAL A 587 37.24 -11.89 -4.66
C VAL A 587 37.90 -11.48 -3.34
N ARG A 588 37.10 -10.92 -2.44
CA ARG A 588 37.49 -10.48 -1.10
C ARG A 588 36.44 -10.89 -0.07
N ARG A 589 36.89 -11.22 1.14
CA ARG A 589 36.04 -11.50 2.29
C ARG A 589 36.09 -10.34 3.26
N PHE A 590 34.93 -9.94 3.76
CA PHE A 590 34.75 -8.87 4.73
C PHE A 590 33.99 -9.39 5.94
N GLU A 591 34.43 -8.96 7.11
CA GLU A 591 33.75 -9.20 8.39
C GLU A 591 33.04 -7.89 8.75
N LEU A 592 31.73 -7.96 8.98
CA LEU A 592 30.90 -6.78 9.26
C LEU A 592 31.21 -6.23 10.66
N PRO A 593 31.07 -4.91 10.88
CA PRO A 593 31.22 -4.32 12.20
C PRO A 593 30.21 -4.91 13.19
N VAL A 594 30.61 -5.00 14.45
CA VAL A 594 29.73 -5.40 15.55
C VAL A 594 29.41 -4.15 16.36
N GLU A 595 28.15 -3.77 16.40
CA GLU A 595 27.64 -2.63 17.15
C GLU A 595 26.40 -3.04 17.94
N ASP A 596 26.24 -2.49 19.14
CA ASP A 596 25.08 -2.76 19.96
C ASP A 596 23.83 -2.14 19.31
N GLY A 597 22.84 -2.99 18.97
CA GLY A 597 21.53 -2.55 18.49
C GLY A 597 21.17 -2.98 17.06
N HIS A 598 22.13 -3.37 16.22
CA HIS A 598 21.86 -3.97 14.92
C HIS A 598 23.01 -4.87 14.42
N GLN A 599 22.74 -5.72 13.44
CA GLN A 599 23.73 -6.67 12.87
C GLN A 599 23.95 -6.45 11.37
N ASP A 600 23.05 -5.71 10.72
CA ASP A 600 23.06 -5.47 9.30
C ASP A 600 23.85 -4.20 8.94
N TRP A 601 24.59 -4.28 7.83
CA TRP A 601 25.40 -3.18 7.30
C TRP A 601 25.37 -3.15 5.77
N ALA A 602 25.54 -1.95 5.21
CA ALA A 602 25.89 -1.81 3.80
C ALA A 602 27.40 -1.58 3.66
N LEU A 603 28.06 -2.41 2.85
CA LEU A 603 29.42 -2.21 2.40
C LEU A 603 29.40 -1.36 1.14
N VAL A 604 30.20 -0.30 1.10
CA VAL A 604 30.19 0.70 0.04
C VAL A 604 31.61 0.92 -0.48
N PHE A 605 31.77 0.92 -1.80
CA PHE A 605 33.02 1.25 -2.47
C PHE A 605 32.82 2.36 -3.49
N ASP A 606 33.70 3.35 -3.46
CA ASP A 606 33.77 4.43 -4.45
C ASP A 606 35.13 4.38 -5.15
N ALA A 607 35.13 4.17 -6.45
CA ALA A 607 36.29 4.26 -7.30
C ALA A 607 36.53 5.72 -7.72
N HIS A 608 37.78 6.16 -7.58
CA HIS A 608 38.23 7.49 -7.95
C HIS A 608 39.12 7.39 -9.19
N ALA A 609 38.89 8.30 -10.14
CA ALA A 609 39.61 8.37 -11.40
C ALA A 609 41.12 8.65 -11.23
#